data_AF-A0A917XW25-F1
#
_entry.id   AF-A0A917XW25-F1
#
_cell.length_a   1.000
_cell.length_b   1.000
_cell.length_c   1.000
_cell.angle_alpha   90.00
_cell.angle_beta   90.00
_cell.angle_gamma   90.00
#
_symmetry.space_group_name_H-M   'P 1'
#
loop_
_entity.id
_entity.type
_entity.pdbx_description
1 polymer ?
#
loop_
_entity_poly.entity_id
_entity_poly.type
_entity_poly.pdbx_seq_one_letter_code
_entity_poly.pdbx_strand_id
1 'polypeptide(L)'
;MKDLVLRFITLPMAVQVFKQDKEQLQKSKVHIIYFNLIDSILEKMQEDFNKLKVEMYSKHHLDVRYLGKENGMVKYTINKEEIGFSPNELRDNTEELMKEYLINVEIKSKELIWGN
;
A
#
# COMPACT_ATOMS: atom_id res chain seq x y z
N MET A 1 12.60 -13.23 -0.64
CA MET A 1 11.69 -13.59 0.48
C MET A 1 11.44 -12.39 1.39
N LYS A 2 12.49 -11.70 1.87
CA LYS A 2 12.36 -10.44 2.62
C LYS A 2 11.51 -9.39 1.88
N ASP A 3 11.73 -9.19 0.58
CA ASP A 3 11.01 -8.19 -0.22
C ASP A 3 9.50 -8.47 -0.32
N LEU A 4 9.12 -9.75 -0.34
CA LEU A 4 7.73 -10.19 -0.47
C LEU A 4 6.97 -9.94 0.84
N VAL A 5 7.62 -10.19 1.98
CA VAL A 5 7.11 -9.83 3.30
C VAL A 5 7.08 -8.32 3.49
N LEU A 6 8.11 -7.60 3.03
CA LEU A 6 8.18 -6.15 3.15
C LEU A 6 7.07 -5.48 2.35
N ARG A 7 6.84 -5.90 1.09
CA ARG A 7 5.68 -5.47 0.29
C ARG A 7 4.35 -5.78 0.97
N PHE A 8 4.23 -6.94 1.60
CA PHE A 8 3.01 -7.31 2.34
C PHE A 8 2.75 -6.40 3.55
N ILE A 9 3.81 -5.97 4.22
CA ILE A 9 3.73 -5.04 5.34
C ILE A 9 3.44 -3.61 4.84
N THR A 10 4.10 -3.17 3.77
CA THR A 10 4.05 -1.76 3.32
C THR A 10 2.85 -1.44 2.43
N LEU A 11 2.26 -2.41 1.72
CA LEU A 11 1.01 -2.23 0.95
C LEU A 11 -0.13 -1.64 1.78
N PRO A 12 -0.55 -2.24 2.92
CA PRO A 12 -1.62 -1.68 3.74
C PRO A 12 -1.24 -0.32 4.36
N MET A 13 0.05 -0.08 4.61
CA MET A 13 0.53 1.23 5.07
C MET A 13 0.34 2.29 3.99
N ALA A 14 0.75 2.01 2.75
CA ALA A 14 0.58 2.91 1.62
C ALA A 14 -0.91 3.20 1.33
N VAL A 15 -1.77 2.18 1.42
CA VAL A 15 -3.23 2.35 1.33
C VAL A 15 -3.73 3.33 2.39
N GLN A 16 -3.24 3.23 3.62
CA GLN A 16 -3.64 4.13 4.70
C GLN A 16 -3.16 5.57 4.45
N VAL A 17 -1.95 5.76 3.94
CA VAL A 17 -1.42 7.09 3.58
C VAL A 17 -2.26 7.71 2.45
N PHE A 18 -2.53 6.99 1.37
CA PHE A 18 -3.37 7.50 0.28
C PHE A 18 -4.79 7.86 0.72
N LYS A 19 -5.38 7.13 1.68
CA LYS A 19 -6.67 7.50 2.28
C LYS A 19 -6.58 8.82 3.04
N GLN A 20 -5.52 9.02 3.82
CA GLN A 20 -5.29 10.28 4.53
C GLN A 20 -5.06 11.45 3.55
N ASP A 21 -4.30 11.24 2.49
CA ASP A 21 -4.07 12.23 1.44
C ASP A 21 -5.39 12.63 0.77
N LYS A 22 -6.24 11.65 0.46
CA LYS A 22 -7.57 11.90 -0.10
C LYS A 22 -8.44 12.76 0.83
N GLU A 23 -8.47 12.45 2.12
CA GLU A 23 -9.22 13.23 3.13
C GLU A 23 -8.71 14.68 3.21
N GLN A 24 -7.39 14.88 3.17
CA GLN A 24 -6.81 16.23 3.20
C GLN A 24 -7.13 17.03 1.93
N LEU A 25 -7.16 16.36 0.77
CA LEU A 25 -7.46 16.96 -0.52
C LEU A 25 -8.94 17.32 -0.72
N GLN A 26 -9.86 16.83 0.12
CA GLN A 26 -11.30 17.22 0.08
C GLN A 26 -11.50 18.74 0.20
N LYS A 27 -10.52 19.45 0.79
CA LYS A 27 -10.57 20.90 0.98
C LYS A 27 -10.05 21.72 -0.22
N SER A 28 -9.62 21.07 -1.30
CA SER A 28 -8.95 21.71 -2.45
C SER A 28 -9.85 21.81 -3.69
N LYS A 29 -9.67 22.87 -4.49
CA LYS A 29 -10.36 23.07 -5.78
C LYS A 29 -9.93 22.09 -6.88
N VAL A 30 -8.82 21.37 -6.68
CA VAL A 30 -8.24 20.42 -7.66
C VAL A 30 -8.71 18.97 -7.39
N HIS A 31 -9.69 18.78 -6.50
CA HIS A 31 -10.00 17.47 -5.93
C HIS A 31 -10.45 16.45 -6.98
N ILE A 32 -11.20 16.81 -8.02
CA ILE A 32 -11.90 15.82 -8.86
C ILE A 32 -10.91 14.88 -9.57
N ILE A 33 -9.88 15.43 -10.21
CA ILE A 33 -8.91 14.64 -10.99
C ILE A 33 -8.02 13.82 -10.04
N TYR A 34 -7.55 14.44 -8.96
CA TYR A 34 -6.71 13.75 -7.96
C TYR A 34 -7.47 12.64 -7.22
N PHE A 35 -8.78 12.79 -7.03
CA PHE A 35 -9.61 11.78 -6.38
C PHE A 35 -9.75 10.55 -7.25
N ASN A 36 -10.05 10.73 -8.54
CA ASN A 36 -10.17 9.61 -9.46
C ASN A 36 -8.83 8.84 -9.60
N LEU A 37 -7.72 9.57 -9.57
CA LEU A 37 -6.37 8.99 -9.54
C LEU A 37 -6.16 8.15 -8.28
N ILE A 38 -6.36 8.75 -7.10
CA ILE A 38 -6.17 8.06 -5.81
C ILE A 38 -7.12 6.86 -5.69
N ASP A 39 -8.37 6.97 -6.15
CA ASP A 39 -9.32 5.86 -6.12
C ASP A 39 -8.87 4.70 -7.02
N SER A 40 -8.39 5.00 -8.23
CA SER A 40 -7.83 3.98 -9.12
C SER A 40 -6.61 3.29 -8.50
N ILE A 41 -5.74 4.05 -7.83
CA ILE A 41 -4.58 3.51 -7.10
C ILE A 41 -5.04 2.62 -5.95
N LEU A 42 -5.98 3.07 -5.12
CA LEU A 42 -6.47 2.34 -3.96
C LEU A 42 -7.13 1.01 -4.36
N GLU A 43 -7.95 1.01 -5.42
CA GLU A 43 -8.54 -0.21 -5.98
C GLU A 43 -7.44 -1.19 -6.40
N LYS A 44 -6.46 -0.71 -7.17
CA LYS A 44 -5.36 -1.53 -7.68
C LYS A 44 -4.47 -2.09 -6.56
N MET A 45 -4.12 -1.27 -5.57
CA MET A 45 -3.38 -1.71 -4.38
C MET A 45 -4.12 -2.78 -3.59
N GLN A 46 -5.44 -2.64 -3.45
CA GLN A 46 -6.27 -3.62 -2.74
C GLN A 46 -6.32 -4.97 -3.48
N GLU A 47 -6.47 -4.96 -4.80
CA GLU A 47 -6.41 -6.16 -5.63
C GLU A 47 -5.06 -6.86 -5.52
N ASP A 48 -3.97 -6.09 -5.63
CA ASP A 48 -2.61 -6.63 -5.59
C ASP A 48 -2.27 -7.16 -4.19
N PHE A 49 -2.73 -6.50 -3.13
CA PHE A 49 -2.59 -7.00 -1.77
C PHE A 49 -3.33 -8.33 -1.55
N ASN A 50 -4.52 -8.48 -2.13
CA ASN A 50 -5.25 -9.75 -2.07
C ASN A 50 -4.53 -10.88 -2.82
N LYS A 51 -3.97 -10.58 -4.00
CA LYS A 51 -3.13 -11.53 -4.75
C LYS A 51 -1.88 -11.92 -3.96
N LEU A 52 -1.20 -10.93 -3.37
CA LEU A 52 -0.02 -11.14 -2.55
C LEU A 52 -0.34 -12.00 -1.31
N LYS A 53 -1.48 -11.76 -0.64
CA LYS A 53 -1.97 -12.61 0.45
C LYS A 53 -2.08 -14.09 0.04
N VAL A 54 -2.73 -14.34 -1.09
CA VAL A 54 -2.90 -15.71 -1.62
C VAL A 54 -1.54 -16.31 -1.97
N GLU A 55 -0.66 -15.57 -2.63
CA GLU A 55 0.69 -16.04 -2.95
C GLU A 55 1.50 -16.39 -1.69
N MET A 56 1.47 -15.52 -0.68
CA MET A 56 2.19 -15.74 0.57
C MET A 56 1.69 -16.96 1.32
N TYR A 57 0.38 -17.08 1.53
CA TYR A 57 -0.17 -18.17 2.33
C TYR A 57 -0.23 -19.49 1.57
N SER A 58 -0.63 -19.47 0.31
CA SER A 58 -0.90 -20.69 -0.46
C SER A 58 0.32 -21.21 -1.21
N LYS A 59 1.20 -20.35 -1.74
CA LYS A 59 2.38 -20.81 -2.51
C LYS A 59 3.64 -20.88 -1.66
N HIS A 60 3.85 -19.89 -0.80
CA HIS A 60 5.08 -19.79 0.01
C HIS A 60 4.90 -20.23 1.46
N HIS A 61 3.67 -20.51 1.89
CA HIS A 61 3.33 -20.90 3.27
C HIS A 61 3.96 -19.95 4.31
N LEU A 62 3.90 -18.65 4.04
CA LEU A 62 4.42 -17.60 4.93
C LEU A 62 3.29 -17.08 5.83
N ASP A 63 3.38 -17.33 7.13
CA ASP A 63 2.52 -16.73 8.15
C ASP A 63 3.21 -15.51 8.77
N VAL A 64 2.71 -14.32 8.44
CA VAL A 64 3.22 -13.03 8.95
C VAL A 64 2.27 -12.48 10.01
N ARG A 65 2.80 -12.21 11.21
CA ARG A 65 2.05 -11.63 12.32
C ARG A 65 2.78 -10.45 12.93
N TYR A 66 2.04 -9.40 13.27
CA TYR A 66 2.59 -8.24 13.97
C TYR A 66 2.76 -8.53 15.45
N LEU A 67 3.93 -8.21 16.00
CA LEU A 67 4.27 -8.43 17.42
C LEU A 67 4.28 -7.15 18.26
N GLY A 68 4.28 -5.97 17.63
CA GLY A 68 4.39 -4.70 18.35
C GLY A 68 5.61 -3.88 17.95
N LYS A 69 5.91 -2.88 18.78
CA LYS A 69 7.12 -2.07 18.66
C LYS A 69 7.93 -2.21 19.95
N GLU A 70 9.17 -2.63 19.83
CA GLU A 70 10.08 -2.84 20.95
C GLU A 70 11.49 -2.33 20.58
N ASN A 71 12.16 -1.65 21.51
CA ASN A 71 13.52 -1.11 21.30
C ASN A 71 13.64 -0.25 20.02
N GLY A 72 12.60 0.52 19.72
CA GLY A 72 12.56 1.38 18.52
C GLY A 72 12.29 0.65 17.20
N MET A 73 12.16 -0.68 17.21
CA MET A 73 11.93 -1.51 16.02
C MET A 73 10.50 -2.03 15.99
N VAL A 74 9.91 -2.12 14.80
CA VAL A 74 8.61 -2.74 14.55
C VAL A 74 8.85 -4.24 14.31
N LYS A 75 8.22 -5.08 15.11
CA LYS A 75 8.49 -6.52 15.16
C LYS A 75 7.37 -7.32 14.50
N TYR A 76 7.77 -8.37 13.78
CA TYR A 76 6.86 -9.33 13.15
C TYR A 76 7.41 -10.74 13.35
N THR A 77 6.53 -11.75 13.35
CA THR A 77 6.94 -13.14 13.13
C THR A 77 6.66 -13.54 11.70
N ILE A 78 7.61 -14.23 11.06
CA ILE A 78 7.42 -14.94 9.80
C ILE A 78 7.66 -16.41 10.10
N ASN A 79 6.64 -17.26 10.00
CA ASN A 79 6.78 -18.70 10.29
C ASN A 79 7.44 -19.02 11.65
N LYS A 80 7.13 -18.21 12.68
CA LYS A 80 7.69 -18.26 14.04
C LYS A 80 9.11 -17.69 14.21
N GLU A 81 9.74 -17.20 13.15
CA GLU A 81 10.98 -16.46 13.24
C GLU A 81 10.70 -14.97 13.41
N GLU A 82 11.32 -14.33 14.39
CA GLU A 82 11.16 -12.90 14.61
C GLU A 82 12.03 -12.08 13.66
N ILE A 83 11.42 -11.07 13.05
CA ILE A 83 12.09 -10.06 12.25
C ILE A 83 11.74 -8.67 12.79
N GLY A 84 12.70 -7.76 12.74
CA GLY A 84 12.51 -6.37 13.12
C GLY A 84 12.82 -5.44 11.96
N PHE A 85 11.98 -4.43 11.79
CA PHE A 85 12.18 -3.34 10.84
C PHE A 85 12.30 -2.02 11.59
N SER A 86 13.19 -1.15 11.13
CA SER A 86 13.21 0.22 11.66
C SER A 86 12.02 1.02 11.11
N PRO A 87 11.52 2.03 11.82
CA PRO A 87 10.49 2.92 11.29
C PRO A 87 10.90 3.59 9.98
N ASN A 88 12.18 3.93 9.82
CA ASN A 88 12.70 4.52 8.58
C ASN A 88 12.67 3.51 7.44
N GLU A 89 13.07 2.26 7.68
CA GLU A 89 13.00 1.19 6.67
C GLU A 89 11.56 1.00 6.18
N LEU A 90 10.58 0.95 7.08
CA LEU A 90 9.17 0.83 6.70
C LEU A 90 8.70 2.07 5.92
N ARG A 91 9.03 3.27 6.38
CA ARG A 91 8.67 4.52 5.71
C ARG A 91 9.24 4.58 4.29
N ASP A 92 10.53 4.32 4.13
CA ASP A 92 11.22 4.45 2.85
C ASP A 92 10.65 3.44 1.83
N ASN A 93 10.37 2.21 2.27
CA ASN A 93 9.74 1.19 1.42
C ASN A 93 8.28 1.50 1.11
N THR A 94 7.53 2.09 2.04
CA THR A 94 6.18 2.59 1.78
C THR A 94 6.20 3.71 0.74
N GLU A 95 7.14 4.66 0.85
CA GLU A 95 7.28 5.76 -0.09
C GLU A 95 7.64 5.26 -1.50
N GLU A 96 8.59 4.32 -1.59
CA GLU A 96 8.97 3.70 -2.87
C GLU A 96 7.79 2.98 -3.52
N LEU A 97 7.04 2.20 -2.74
CA LEU A 97 5.83 1.52 -3.21
C LEU A 97 4.78 2.54 -3.70
N MET A 98 4.55 3.62 -2.97
CA MET A 98 3.60 4.66 -3.39
C MET A 98 4.01 5.28 -4.74
N LYS A 99 5.30 5.56 -4.94
CA LYS A 99 5.82 6.09 -6.21
C LYS A 99 5.59 5.13 -7.37
N GLU A 100 5.81 3.84 -7.17
CA GLU A 100 5.54 2.80 -8.17
C GLU A 100 4.08 2.83 -8.64
N TYR A 101 3.13 2.93 -7.71
CA TYR A 101 1.71 2.99 -8.06
C TYR A 101 1.30 4.31 -8.71
N LEU A 102 1.89 5.44 -8.29
CA LEU A 102 1.62 6.74 -8.91
C LEU A 102 2.13 6.81 -10.36
N ILE A 103 3.25 6.17 -10.67
CA ILE A 103 3.82 6.15 -12.02
C ILE A 103 3.04 5.19 -12.93
N ASN A 104 2.61 4.05 -12.41
CA ASN A 104 2.00 2.97 -13.21
C ASN A 104 0.46 3.03 -13.29
N VAL A 105 -0.18 4.04 -12.69
CA VAL A 105 -1.64 4.14 -12.75
C VAL A 105 -2.09 4.69 -14.11
N GLU A 106 -2.82 3.86 -14.84
CA GLU A 106 -3.62 4.33 -15.96
C GLU A 106 -4.83 5.07 -15.42
N ILE A 107 -4.92 6.38 -15.66
CA ILE A 107 -6.09 7.16 -15.30
C ILE A 107 -7.25 6.67 -16.17
N LYS A 108 -8.15 5.87 -15.59
CA LYS A 108 -9.44 5.57 -16.22
C LYS A 108 -10.29 6.84 -16.20
N SER A 109 -10.12 7.70 -17.19
CA SER A 109 -11.06 8.77 -17.49
C SER A 109 -12.37 8.13 -17.98
N LYS A 110 -13.21 7.68 -17.03
CA LYS A 110 -14.61 7.42 -17.33
C LYS A 110 -15.25 8.75 -17.74
N GLU A 111 -15.44 8.91 -19.04
CA GLU A 111 -16.54 9.65 -19.67
C GLU A 111 -16.96 10.93 -18.93
N LEU A 112 -16.10 11.95 -18.96
CA LEU A 112 -16.50 13.35 -18.83
C LEU A 112 -16.43 14.03 -20.21
N ILE A 113 -16.82 13.31 -21.26
CA ILE A 113 -17.12 13.91 -22.55
C ILE A 113 -18.62 14.19 -22.51
N TRP A 114 -18.92 15.46 -22.24
CA TRP A 114 -20.21 16.10 -22.46
C TRP A 114 -20.95 15.48 -23.64
N GLY A 115 -22.06 14.80 -23.35
CA GLY A 115 -23.09 14.53 -24.34
C GLY A 115 -23.71 15.88 -24.71
N ASN A 116 -23.33 16.37 -25.88
CA ASN A 116 -24.02 17.41 -26.64
C ASN A 116 -25.47 17.00 -26.95
#